data_AF-A0A643CXQ3-F1
#
_entry.id   AF-A0A643CXQ3-F1
#
_cell.length_a   1.000
_cell.length_b   1.000
_cell.length_c   1.000
_cell.angle_alpha   90.00
_cell.angle_beta   90.00
_cell.angle_gamma   90.00
#
_symmetry.space_group_name_H-M   'P 1'
#
loop_
_entity.id
_entity.type
_entity.pdbx_description
1 polymer ?
#
loop_
_entity_poly.entity_id
_entity_poly.type
_entity_poly.pdbx_seq_one_letter_code
_entity_poly.pdbx_strand_id
1 'polypeptide(L)'
;LAHQLDQALKAHNLFEKDVHYVLRNNEVIIVDEFTGRLSEGRRFSEGLHQALEAKENVKIQEESQTLADITFQNYFRMYNKLAGMTGTAQTEATEFSQIYSLDVISIPTNIPIKRQDKDDLIYKTQNEKFKAVIEEIKKANAKGQPVLVGTASIER
;
A
#
# COMPACT_ATOMS: atom_id res chain seq x y z
N LEU A 1 34.38 1.30 -3.49
CA LEU A 1 35.69 1.91 -3.16
C LEU A 1 35.67 3.44 -3.25
N ALA A 2 35.65 4.08 -4.43
CA ALA A 2 35.66 5.56 -4.50
C ALA A 2 34.47 6.21 -3.76
N HIS A 3 33.24 5.72 -4.00
CA HIS A 3 32.03 6.21 -3.32
C HIS A 3 32.09 6.00 -1.80
N GLN A 4 32.48 4.81 -1.33
CA GLN A 4 32.59 4.52 0.10
C GLN A 4 33.66 5.39 0.79
N LEU A 5 34.79 5.64 0.12
CA LEU A 5 35.84 6.51 0.63
C LEU A 5 35.35 7.96 0.74
N ASP A 6 34.62 8.46 -0.27
CA ASP A 6 34.02 9.79 -0.24
C ASP A 6 33.02 9.93 0.92
N GLN A 7 32.12 8.95 1.12
CA GLN A 7 31.17 8.98 2.24
C GLN A 7 31.86 8.89 3.60
N ALA A 8 32.92 8.09 3.72
CA ALA A 8 33.72 8.04 4.94
C ALA A 8 34.38 9.40 5.23
N LEU A 9 34.99 10.04 4.22
CA LEU A 9 35.59 11.37 4.38
C LEU A 9 34.55 12.43 4.75
N LYS A 10 33.36 12.41 4.14
CA LYS A 10 32.25 13.31 4.49
C LYS A 10 31.78 13.08 5.93
N ALA A 11 31.54 11.82 6.31
CA ALA A 11 31.15 11.47 7.67
C ALA A 11 32.17 11.96 8.72
N HIS A 12 33.47 11.90 8.40
CA HIS A 12 34.53 12.34 9.32
C HIS A 12 34.75 13.86 9.34
N ASN A 13 34.62 14.56 8.21
CA ASN A 13 35.06 15.96 8.09
C ASN A 13 33.92 16.99 7.94
N LEU A 14 32.73 16.56 7.52
CA LEU A 14 31.59 17.47 7.30
C LEU A 14 30.46 17.27 8.30
N PHE A 15 30.38 16.10 8.93
CA PHE A 15 29.34 15.77 9.89
C PHE A 15 29.90 15.67 11.31
N GLU A 16 29.39 16.54 12.17
CA GLU A 16 29.78 16.65 13.57
C GLU A 16 28.69 16.07 14.49
N LYS A 17 29.13 15.24 15.44
CA LYS A 17 28.30 14.68 16.50
C LYS A 17 27.78 15.80 17.41
N ASP A 18 26.54 15.65 17.88
CA ASP A 18 25.80 16.61 18.70
C ASP A 18 25.44 17.93 17.98
N VAL A 19 25.77 18.06 16.69
CA VAL A 19 25.35 19.16 15.81
C VAL A 19 24.43 18.63 14.72
N HIS A 20 24.90 17.67 13.92
CA HIS A 20 24.18 17.14 12.76
C HIS A 20 23.47 15.81 13.07
N TYR A 21 23.98 15.07 14.05
CA TYR A 21 23.41 13.81 14.51
C TYR A 21 23.78 13.56 15.97
N VAL A 22 22.99 12.73 16.67
CA VAL A 22 23.28 12.25 18.03
C VAL A 22 23.30 10.74 18.05
N LEU A 23 23.97 10.17 19.06
CA LEU A 23 23.90 8.75 19.35
C LEU A 23 22.88 8.50 20.45
N ARG A 24 21.87 7.67 20.17
CA ARG A 24 20.86 7.27 21.14
C ARG A 24 20.56 5.79 20.96
N ASN A 25 20.53 5.04 22.05
CA ASN A 25 20.27 3.58 22.03
C ASN A 25 21.17 2.81 21.05
N ASN A 26 22.42 3.27 20.87
CA ASN A 26 23.34 2.72 19.88
C ASN A 26 22.80 2.80 18.44
N GLU A 27 22.16 3.92 18.10
CA GLU A 27 21.72 4.29 16.75
C GLU A 27 22.09 5.76 16.47
N VAL A 28 22.35 6.07 15.21
CA VAL A 28 22.59 7.43 14.72
C VAL A 28 21.24 8.09 14.43
N ILE A 29 20.92 9.17 15.13
CA ILE A 29 19.68 9.94 14.92
C ILE A 29 20.02 11.32 14.37
N ILE A 30 19.39 11.68 13.26
CA ILE A 30 19.60 12.98 12.60
C ILE A 30 19.04 14.12 13.47
N VAL A 31 19.81 15.19 13.60
CA VAL A 31 19.36 16.44 14.21
C VAL A 31 18.98 17.40 13.10
N ASP A 32 17.78 17.98 13.19
CA ASP A 32 17.35 19.05 12.30
C ASP A 32 18.13 20.34 12.61
N GLU A 33 18.89 20.86 11.64
CA GLU A 33 19.79 22.01 11.81
C GLU A 33 19.08 23.30 12.22
N PHE A 34 17.79 23.46 11.89
CA PHE A 34 17.04 24.68 12.18
C PHE A 34 16.36 24.65 13.55
N THR A 35 15.90 23.47 13.97
CA THR A 35 15.05 23.32 15.16
C THR A 35 15.74 22.57 16.31
N GLY A 36 16.86 21.89 16.05
CA GLY A 36 17.53 21.00 17.00
C GLY A 36 16.72 19.74 17.34
N ARG A 37 15.62 19.47 16.62
CA ARG A 37 14.75 18.32 16.89
C ARG A 37 15.36 17.05 16.33
N LEU A 38 15.16 15.96 17.06
CA LEU A 38 15.56 14.61 16.66
C LEU A 38 14.59 14.07 15.62
N SER A 39 15.12 13.68 14.46
CA SER A 39 14.37 13.07 13.37
C SER A 39 14.48 11.54 13.45
N GLU A 40 13.69 10.94 14.34
CA GLU A 40 13.61 9.48 14.49
C GLU A 40 13.04 8.83 13.21
N GLY A 41 13.67 7.74 12.74
CA GLY A 41 13.27 7.01 11.53
C GLY A 41 13.78 7.58 10.20
N ARG A 42 14.43 8.75 10.19
CA ARG A 42 15.12 9.28 9.01
C ARG A 42 16.57 8.79 8.94
N ARG A 43 17.04 8.47 7.73
CA ARG A 43 18.43 8.11 7.43
C ARG A 43 19.03 9.09 6.42
N PHE A 44 20.35 9.24 6.45
CA PHE A 44 21.08 9.95 5.40
C PHE A 44 21.17 9.05 4.16
N SER A 45 21.01 9.61 2.97
CA SER A 45 21.04 8.86 1.72
C SER A 45 22.47 8.54 1.25
N GLU A 46 22.59 7.81 0.15
CA GLU A 46 23.86 7.58 -0.56
C GLU A 46 24.93 6.88 0.28
N GLY A 47 24.54 6.03 1.22
CA GLY A 47 25.47 5.29 2.09
C GLY A 47 26.11 6.11 3.21
N LEU A 48 25.77 7.40 3.35
CA LEU A 48 26.34 8.29 4.36
C LEU A 48 25.94 7.86 5.77
N HIS A 49 24.71 7.37 5.95
CA HIS A 49 24.24 6.95 7.27
C HIS A 49 25.05 5.76 7.80
N GLN A 50 25.34 4.78 6.93
CA GLN A 50 26.18 3.64 7.26
C GLN A 50 27.63 4.08 7.53
N ALA A 51 28.13 5.09 6.82
CA ALA A 51 29.45 5.66 7.09
C ALA A 51 29.52 6.34 8.47
N LEU A 52 28.45 7.01 8.91
CA LEU A 52 28.33 7.57 10.26
C LEU A 52 28.20 6.48 11.33
N GLU A 53 27.39 5.45 11.09
CA GLU A 53 27.30 4.28 11.97
C GLU A 53 28.68 3.62 12.14
N ALA A 54 29.42 3.44 11.04
CA ALA A 54 30.78 2.90 11.06
C ALA A 54 31.76 3.81 11.81
N LYS A 55 31.72 5.13 11.57
CA LYS A 55 32.55 6.13 12.27
C LYS A 55 32.35 6.07 13.78
N GLU A 56 31.11 5.93 14.23
CA GLU A 56 30.75 5.92 15.65
C GLU A 56 30.82 4.52 16.30
N ASN A 57 31.30 3.51 15.57
CA ASN A 57 31.34 2.10 16.00
C ASN A 57 29.98 1.54 16.43
N VAL A 58 28.93 2.01 15.75
CA VAL A 58 27.56 1.55 15.93
C VAL A 58 27.28 0.38 15.00
N LYS A 59 26.34 -0.50 15.38
CA LYS A 59 25.90 -1.60 14.51
C LYS A 59 25.28 -1.02 13.23
N ILE A 60 25.93 -1.27 12.10
CA ILE A 60 25.43 -0.89 10.79
C ILE A 60 24.14 -1.67 10.51
N GLN A 61 23.07 -0.96 10.16
CA GLN A 61 21.80 -1.59 9.82
C GLN A 61 21.74 -1.88 8.31
N GLU A 62 21.12 -3.00 7.95
CA GLU A 62 20.84 -3.29 6.54
C GLU A 62 19.77 -2.34 6.02
N GLU A 63 20.06 -1.68 4.89
CA GLU A 63 19.12 -0.79 4.23
C GLU A 63 18.36 -1.55 3.15
N SER A 64 17.03 -1.53 3.22
CA SER A 64 16.20 -1.94 2.10
C SER A 64 16.15 -0.80 1.08
N GLN A 65 16.73 -1.02 -0.09
CA GLN A 65 16.71 -0.05 -1.18
C GLN A 65 15.64 -0.41 -2.21
N THR A 66 14.75 0.54 -2.50
CA THR A 66 13.88 0.46 -3.68
C THR A 66 14.70 0.76 -4.92
N LEU A 67 14.98 -0.25 -5.74
CA LEU A 67 15.78 -0.11 -6.97
C LEU A 67 14.98 0.51 -8.13
N ALA A 68 13.70 0.21 -8.20
CA ALA A 68 12.77 0.76 -9.18
C ALA A 68 11.37 0.78 -8.58
N ASP A 69 10.60 1.80 -8.94
CA ASP A 69 9.19 1.91 -8.60
C ASP A 69 8.42 2.45 -9.81
N ILE A 70 7.14 2.08 -9.89
CA ILE A 70 6.17 2.70 -10.78
C ILE A 70 4.77 2.42 -10.23
N THR A 71 3.89 3.41 -10.28
CA THR A 71 2.48 3.20 -9.96
C THR A 71 1.76 2.53 -11.13
N PHE A 72 0.69 1.77 -10.89
CA PHE A 72 -0.11 1.19 -11.98
C PHE A 72 -0.64 2.26 -12.93
N GLN A 73 -1.02 3.43 -12.40
CA GLN A 73 -1.45 4.58 -13.20
C GLN A 73 -0.38 4.97 -14.23
N ASN A 74 0.85 5.18 -13.78
CA ASN A 74 1.95 5.58 -14.67
C ASN A 74 2.35 4.44 -15.62
N TYR A 75 2.39 3.21 -15.13
CA TYR A 75 2.72 2.04 -15.94
C TYR A 75 1.76 1.86 -17.11
N PHE A 76 0.44 1.89 -16.88
CA PHE A 76 -0.53 1.70 -17.95
C PHE A 76 -0.59 2.88 -18.94
N ARG A 77 -0.23 4.09 -18.53
CA ARG A 77 -0.14 5.26 -19.43
C ARG A 77 1.01 5.16 -20.43
N MET A 78 1.96 4.25 -20.24
CA MET A 78 3.05 4.01 -21.19
C MET A 78 2.60 3.26 -22.46
N TYR A 79 1.42 2.63 -22.44
CA TYR A 79 0.92 1.89 -23.60
C TYR A 79 0.34 2.86 -24.65
N ASN A 80 0.75 2.69 -25.91
CA ASN A 80 0.20 3.47 -27.03
C ASN A 80 -1.32 3.31 -27.20
N LYS A 81 -1.86 2.15 -26.79
CA LYS A 81 -3.29 1.86 -26.78
C LYS A 81 -3.62 1.07 -25.53
N LEU A 82 -4.59 1.58 -24.76
CA LEU A 82 -5.10 0.94 -23.56
C LEU A 82 -6.59 0.65 -23.73
N ALA A 83 -7.04 -0.50 -23.23
CA ALA A 83 -8.44 -0.90 -23.20
C ALA A 83 -8.67 -1.85 -22.01
N GLY A 84 -9.91 -1.96 -21.55
CA GLY A 84 -10.29 -2.82 -20.43
C GLY A 84 -11.72 -3.32 -20.55
N MET A 85 -12.05 -4.36 -19.78
CA MET A 85 -13.40 -4.91 -19.71
C MET A 85 -13.74 -5.27 -18.26
N THR A 86 -14.96 -4.93 -17.84
CA THR A 86 -15.52 -5.31 -16.53
C THR A 86 -17.03 -5.10 -16.54
N GLY A 87 -17.75 -5.78 -15.64
CA GLY A 87 -19.19 -5.60 -15.46
C GLY A 87 -19.59 -4.37 -14.62
N THR A 88 -18.63 -3.68 -14.01
CA THR A 88 -18.92 -2.66 -12.98
C THR A 88 -18.20 -1.32 -13.18
N ALA A 89 -17.70 -1.01 -14.38
CA ALA A 89 -16.91 0.20 -14.61
C ALA A 89 -17.71 1.51 -14.61
N GLN A 90 -19.05 1.46 -14.73
CA GLN A 90 -19.86 2.65 -14.96
C GLN A 90 -19.81 3.65 -13.80
N THR A 91 -19.65 3.17 -12.56
CA THR A 91 -19.52 4.03 -11.37
C THR A 91 -18.19 4.77 -11.34
N GLU A 92 -17.14 4.16 -11.88
CA GLU A 92 -15.77 4.69 -11.89
C GLU A 92 -15.39 5.38 -13.21
N ALA A 93 -16.38 5.67 -14.08
CA ALA A 93 -16.13 6.23 -15.41
C ALA A 93 -15.34 7.55 -15.38
N THR A 94 -15.61 8.39 -14.39
CA THR A 94 -14.88 9.65 -14.18
C THR A 94 -13.41 9.41 -13.88
N GLU A 95 -13.09 8.43 -13.04
CA GLU A 95 -11.70 8.10 -12.69
C GLU A 95 -10.96 7.53 -13.91
N PHE A 96 -11.58 6.62 -14.65
CA PHE A 96 -11.01 6.06 -15.88
C PHE A 96 -10.70 7.14 -16.93
N SER A 97 -11.62 8.11 -17.11
CA SER A 97 -11.42 9.22 -18.03
C SER A 97 -10.29 10.15 -17.58
N GLN A 98 -10.24 10.51 -16.30
CA GLN A 98 -9.24 11.45 -15.76
C GLN A 98 -7.83 10.87 -15.70
N ILE A 99 -7.69 9.60 -15.30
CA ILE A 99 -6.38 8.98 -15.08
C ILE A 99 -5.84 8.35 -16.36
N TYR A 100 -6.70 7.68 -17.12
CA TYR A 100 -6.30 6.84 -18.26
C TYR A 100 -6.81 7.33 -19.62
N SER A 101 -7.63 8.39 -19.66
CA SER A 101 -8.30 8.85 -20.88
C SER A 101 -9.13 7.74 -21.54
N LEU A 102 -9.78 6.91 -20.71
CA LEU A 102 -10.65 5.83 -21.14
C LEU A 102 -12.11 6.17 -20.91
N ASP A 103 -12.90 6.02 -21.97
CA ASP A 103 -14.36 6.06 -21.87
C ASP A 103 -14.91 4.71 -21.41
N VAL A 104 -15.98 4.75 -20.60
CA VAL A 104 -16.71 3.56 -20.18
C VAL A 104 -18.00 3.47 -20.97
N ILE A 105 -18.15 2.36 -21.71
CA ILE A 105 -19.33 2.08 -22.52
C ILE A 105 -20.06 0.87 -21.95
N SER A 106 -21.32 1.06 -21.57
CA SER A 106 -22.19 -0.03 -21.13
C SER A 106 -22.73 -0.82 -22.32
N ILE A 107 -22.23 -2.06 -22.49
CA ILE A 107 -22.69 -2.97 -23.52
C ILE A 107 -23.96 -3.70 -23.04
N PRO A 108 -25.03 -3.77 -23.87
CA PRO A 108 -26.26 -4.45 -23.47
C PRO A 108 -26.02 -5.95 -23.23
N THR A 109 -26.74 -6.52 -22.28
CA THR A 109 -26.67 -7.96 -22.01
C THR A 109 -27.30 -8.77 -23.13
N ASN A 110 -26.75 -9.94 -23.41
CA ASN A 110 -27.30 -10.85 -24.43
C ASN A 110 -28.74 -11.30 -24.11
N ILE A 111 -29.09 -11.38 -22.82
CA ILE A 111 -30.41 -11.79 -22.32
C ILE A 111 -30.84 -10.79 -21.23
N PRO A 112 -32.14 -10.45 -21.11
CA PRO A 112 -32.64 -9.62 -20.02
C PRO A 112 -32.32 -10.19 -18.65
N ILE A 113 -31.85 -9.34 -17.73
CA ILE A 113 -31.53 -9.71 -16.36
C ILE A 113 -32.83 -10.00 -15.60
N LYS A 114 -32.92 -11.18 -14.98
CA LYS A 114 -34.06 -11.61 -14.14
C LYS A 114 -33.67 -11.88 -12.68
N ARG A 115 -32.43 -11.55 -12.30
CA ARG A 115 -31.94 -11.73 -10.93
C ARG A 115 -32.71 -10.80 -10.00
N GLN A 116 -33.13 -11.33 -8.84
CA GLN A 116 -33.79 -10.56 -7.80
C GLN A 116 -32.77 -10.17 -6.75
N ASP A 117 -32.36 -8.91 -6.77
CA ASP A 117 -31.49 -8.33 -5.75
C ASP A 117 -32.37 -7.81 -4.60
N LYS A 118 -32.15 -8.34 -3.39
CA LYS A 118 -32.93 -7.98 -2.18
C LYS A 118 -32.21 -6.89 -1.40
N ASP A 119 -32.97 -6.13 -0.61
CA ASP A 119 -32.41 -5.13 0.31
C ASP A 119 -31.53 -5.77 1.39
N ASP A 120 -30.60 -4.95 1.92
CA ASP A 120 -29.70 -5.35 2.98
C ASP A 120 -30.43 -5.63 4.31
N LEU A 121 -30.01 -6.69 5.00
CA LEU A 121 -30.46 -7.01 6.35
C LEU A 121 -29.39 -6.61 7.37
N ILE A 122 -29.68 -5.57 8.16
CA ILE A 122 -28.77 -5.01 9.15
C ILE A 122 -29.10 -5.58 10.54
N TYR A 123 -28.10 -6.14 11.22
CA TYR A 123 -28.23 -6.74 12.55
C TYR A 123 -27.43 -5.94 13.59
N LYS A 124 -27.92 -5.93 14.83
CA LYS A 124 -27.27 -5.21 15.95
C LYS A 124 -25.93 -5.83 16.34
N THR A 125 -25.84 -7.17 16.32
CA THR A 125 -24.61 -7.90 16.67
C THR A 125 -24.16 -8.82 15.55
N GLN A 126 -22.85 -9.11 15.50
CA GLN A 126 -22.31 -10.09 14.56
C GLN A 126 -22.88 -11.49 14.77
N ASN A 127 -23.09 -11.91 16.02
CA ASN A 127 -23.66 -13.22 16.35
C ASN A 127 -25.07 -13.38 15.79
N GLU A 128 -25.92 -12.35 15.90
CA GLU A 128 -27.27 -12.36 15.29
C GLU A 128 -27.19 -12.46 13.77
N LYS A 129 -26.31 -11.68 13.13
CA LYS A 129 -26.07 -11.73 11.69
C LYS A 129 -25.69 -13.15 11.25
N PHE A 130 -24.70 -13.77 11.89
CA PHE A 130 -24.22 -15.10 11.51
C PHE A 130 -25.28 -16.18 11.74
N LYS A 131 -26.03 -16.11 12.85
CA LYS A 131 -27.17 -17.01 13.07
C LYS A 131 -28.20 -16.87 11.95
N ALA A 132 -28.56 -15.65 11.56
CA ALA A 132 -29.52 -15.43 10.48
C ALA A 132 -29.01 -15.95 9.12
N VAL A 133 -27.73 -15.72 8.79
CA VAL A 133 -27.10 -16.24 7.57
C VAL A 133 -27.12 -17.77 7.55
N ILE A 134 -26.73 -18.43 8.65
CA ILE A 134 -26.74 -19.91 8.75
C ILE A 134 -28.15 -20.46 8.54
N GLU A 135 -29.17 -19.83 9.14
CA GLU A 135 -30.55 -20.28 8.96
C GLU A 135 -31.04 -20.10 7.52
N GLU A 136 -30.63 -19.05 6.82
CA GLU A 136 -30.96 -18.87 5.40
C GLU A 136 -30.28 -19.92 4.51
N ILE A 137 -29.00 -20.21 4.78
CA ILE A 137 -28.26 -21.27 4.07
C ILE A 137 -28.95 -22.63 4.26
N LYS A 138 -29.35 -22.97 5.49
CA LYS A 138 -30.09 -24.21 5.78
C LYS A 138 -31.42 -24.27 5.02
N LYS A 139 -32.18 -23.18 4.98
CA LYS A 139 -33.45 -23.10 4.23
C LYS A 139 -33.26 -23.29 2.74
N ALA A 140 -32.21 -22.68 2.16
CA ALA A 140 -31.89 -22.82 0.74
C ALA A 140 -31.42 -24.25 0.42
N ASN A 141 -30.53 -24.80 1.26
CA ASN A 141 -30.01 -26.16 1.10
C ASN A 141 -31.12 -27.23 1.22
N ALA A 142 -32.05 -27.07 2.16
CA ALA A 142 -33.19 -27.97 2.31
C ALA A 142 -34.10 -28.02 1.06
N LYS A 143 -34.08 -26.97 0.23
CA LYS A 143 -34.78 -26.90 -1.06
C LYS A 143 -33.93 -27.36 -2.24
N GLY A 144 -32.67 -27.73 -2.03
CA GLY A 144 -31.71 -28.04 -3.09
C GLY A 144 -31.21 -26.83 -3.88
N GLN A 145 -31.42 -25.61 -3.37
CA GLN A 145 -30.98 -24.38 -4.05
C GLN A 145 -29.47 -24.16 -3.83
N PRO A 146 -28.67 -23.90 -4.89
CA PRO A 146 -27.25 -23.60 -4.75
C PRO A 146 -27.04 -22.24 -4.09
N VAL A 147 -26.01 -22.13 -3.26
CA VAL A 147 -25.69 -20.93 -2.47
C VAL A 147 -24.21 -20.58 -2.62
N LEU A 148 -23.91 -19.30 -2.86
CA LEU A 148 -22.58 -18.72 -2.78
C LEU A 148 -22.55 -17.71 -1.63
N VAL A 149 -21.61 -17.86 -0.70
CA VAL A 149 -21.44 -16.98 0.46
C VAL A 149 -20.12 -16.22 0.32
N GLY A 150 -20.18 -14.89 0.36
CA GLY A 150 -19.00 -14.03 0.37
C GLY A 150 -18.63 -13.60 1.79
N THR A 151 -17.35 -13.76 2.15
CA THR A 151 -16.78 -13.22 3.40
C THR A 151 -15.67 -12.21 3.07
N ALA A 152 -15.39 -11.29 3.99
CA ALA A 152 -14.34 -10.28 3.81
C ALA A 152 -12.95 -10.77 4.26
N SER A 153 -12.88 -11.88 5.00
CA SER A 153 -11.62 -12.44 5.51
C SER A 153 -11.73 -13.95 5.66
N ILE A 154 -10.58 -14.63 5.67
CA ILE A 154 -10.47 -16.09 5.78
C ILE A 154 -10.91 -16.59 7.15
N GLU A 155 -10.61 -15.83 8.21
CA GLU A 155 -10.92 -16.20 9.60
C GLU A 155 -12.43 -16.30 9.91
N ARG A 156 -13.29 -15.72 9.05
CA ARG A 156 -14.72 -15.53 9.31
C ARG A 156 -15.60 -16.69 8.87
#